data_AF-A0A4Q6AFV7-F1
#
_entry.id   AF-A0A4Q6AFV7-F1
#
_cell.length_a   1.000
_cell.length_b   1.000
_cell.length_c   1.000
_cell.angle_alpha   90.00
_cell.angle_beta   90.00
_cell.angle_gamma   90.00
#
_symmetry.space_group_name_H-M   'P 1'
#
loop_
_entity.id
_entity.type
_entity.pdbx_description
1 polymer ?
#
loop_
_entity_poly.entity_id
_entity_poly.type
_entity_poly.pdbx_seq_one_letter_code
_entity_poly.pdbx_strand_id
1 'polypeptide(L)' 'MRIFLIGFMGSGKTHWGKQLATQMKIPFYDLDE' A
#
# COMPACT_ATOMS: atom_id res chain seq x y z
N MET A 1 9.45 -10.41 3.13
CA MET A 1 9.78 -9.02 2.72
C MET A 1 8.67 -8.10 3.22
N ARG A 2 8.99 -6.89 3.71
CA ARG A 2 7.99 -5.90 4.17
C ARG A 2 8.24 -4.60 3.41
N ILE A 3 7.17 -4.00 2.88
CA ILE A 3 7.21 -2.74 2.12
C ILE A 3 6.29 -1.74 2.83
N PHE A 4 6.81 -0.56 3.13
CA PHE A 4 6.07 0.51 3.80
C PHE A 4 5.90 1.68 2.84
N LEU A 5 4.65 2.07 2.58
CA LEU A 5 4.34 3.25 1.79
C LEU A 5 4.19 4.45 2.73
N ILE A 6 5.07 5.44 2.56
CA ILE A 6 5.08 6.68 3.36
C ILE A 6 4.83 7.90 2.46
N GLY A 7 4.28 8.96 3.05
CA GLY A 7 3.92 10.19 2.35
C GLY A 7 2.64 10.83 2.90
N PHE A 8 2.34 12.05 2.45
CA PHE A 8 1.17 12.80 2.90
C PHE A 8 -0.17 12.12 2.56
N MET A 9 -1.24 12.43 3.28
CA MET A 9 -2.60 12.03 2.88
C MET A 9 -2.89 12.57 1.47
N GLY A 10 -3.62 11.80 0.66
CA GLY A 10 -3.88 12.15 -0.74
C GLY A 10 -2.74 11.83 -1.72
N SER A 11 -1.56 11.39 -1.27
CA SER A 11 -0.45 11.02 -2.16
C SER A 11 -0.63 9.66 -2.87
N GLY A 12 -1.82 9.04 -2.78
CA GLY A 12 -2.15 7.80 -3.48
C GLY A 12 -1.62 6.49 -2.87
N LYS A 13 -1.15 6.49 -1.61
CA LYS A 13 -0.54 5.31 -0.96
C LYS A 13 -1.46 4.09 -0.98
N THR A 14 -2.72 4.24 -0.61
CA THR A 14 -3.69 3.13 -0.61
C THR A 14 -3.95 2.59 -2.02
N HIS A 15 -4.05 3.47 -3.03
CA HIS A 15 -4.27 3.08 -4.42
C HIS A 15 -3.10 2.25 -4.97
N TRP A 16 -1.88 2.78 -4.84
CA TRP A 16 -0.68 2.11 -5.33
C TRP A 16 -0.34 0.86 -4.51
N GLY A 17 -0.58 0.89 -3.20
CA GLY A 17 -0.36 -0.27 -2.32
C GLY A 17 -1.22 -1.47 -2.68
N LYS A 18 -2.51 -1.26 -2.99
CA LYS A 18 -3.42 -2.32 -3.44
C LYS A 18 -2.97 -2.93 -4.78
N GLN A 19 -2.58 -2.10 -5.75
CA GLN A 19 -2.07 -2.57 -7.05
C GLN A 19 -0.78 -3.38 -6.89
N LEU A 20 0.18 -2.84 -6.13
CA LEU A 20 1.48 -3.47 -5.89
C LEU A 20 1.31 -4.81 -5.17
N ALA A 21 0.48 -4.86 -4.13
CA ALA A 21 0.19 -6.08 -3.38
C ALA A 21 -0.45 -7.16 -4.25
N THR A 22 -1.39 -6.77 -5.12
CA THR A 22 -2.03 -7.66 -6.10
C THR A 22 -1.02 -8.26 -7.07
N GLN A 23 -0.17 -7.42 -7.66
CA GLN A 23 0.84 -7.85 -8.63
C GLN A 23 1.89 -8.79 -8.00
N MET A 24 2.31 -8.50 -6.78
CA MET A 24 3.30 -9.31 -6.06
C MET A 24 2.70 -10.49 -5.30
N LYS A 25 1.36 -10.64 -5.31
CA LYS A 25 0.63 -11.67 -4.56
C LYS A 25 1.00 -11.68 -3.07
N ILE A 26 1.11 -10.49 -2.48
CA ILE A 26 1.38 -10.30 -1.05
C ILE A 26 0.17 -9.64 -0.36
N PRO A 27 -0.03 -9.82 0.96
CA PRO A 27 -1.07 -9.12 1.68
C PRO A 27 -0.84 -7.60 1.70
N PHE A 28 -1.93 -6.83 1.68
CA PHE A 28 -1.95 -5.39 1.87
C PHE A 28 -2.61 -5.05 3.22
N TYR A 29 -2.02 -4.11 3.95
CA TYR A 29 -2.56 -3.57 5.19
C TYR A 29 -2.57 -2.04 5.06
N ASP A 30 -3.74 -1.43 5.25
CA ASP A 30 -3.87 0.00 5.50
C ASP A 30 -3.85 0.22 7.02
N LEU A 31 -3.23 1.30 7.49
CA LEU A 31 -3.13 1.61 8.92
C LEU A 31 -4.22 2.59 9.37
N ASP A 32 -4.88 3.26 8.43
CA ASP A 32 -5.97 4.20 8.69
C ASP A 32 -7.36 3.51 8.70
N GLU A 33 -7.47 2.27 8.19
CA GLU A 33 -8.66 1.39 8.25
C GLU A 33 -8.51 0.31 9.35
#